data_AF-F2UV83-F1
#
_entry.id   AF-F2UV83-F1
#
_cell.length_a   1.000
_cell.length_b   1.000
_cell.length_c   1.000
_cell.angle_alpha   90.00
_cell.angle_beta   90.00
_cell.angle_gamma   90.00
#
_symmetry.space_group_name_H-M   'P 1'
#
loop_
_entity.id
_entity.type
_entity.pdbx_description
1 polymer ?
#
loop_
_entity_poly.entity_id
_entity_poly.type
_entity_poly.pdbx_seq_one_letter_code
_entity_poly.pdbx_strand_id
1 'polypeptide(L)'
;MNRDQMNAAFGVTDEQLDSLAADYEAGDWKGRLGPVVQGRPRLYEEEMRTISFRIPASRLQAIDAHAERNGKSRSEFLRQAIDDALLAG
;
A
#
# COMPACT_ATOMS: atom_id res chain seq x y z
N MET A 1 10.82 21.90 -0.36
CA MET A 1 9.39 22.06 -0.10
C MET A 1 9.26 22.81 1.21
N ASN A 2 8.57 23.96 1.21
CA ASN A 2 8.32 24.73 2.44
C ASN A 2 7.04 24.23 3.15
N ARG A 3 6.75 24.78 4.33
CA ARG A 3 5.62 24.37 5.17
C ARG A 3 4.29 24.49 4.44
N ASP A 4 4.05 25.62 3.79
CA ASP A 4 2.81 25.88 3.05
C ASP A 4 2.61 24.90 1.88
N GLN A 5 3.68 24.59 1.15
CA GLN A 5 3.66 23.59 0.08
C GLN A 5 3.35 22.19 0.61
N MET A 6 3.82 21.86 1.81
CA MET A 6 3.55 20.57 2.46
C MET A 6 2.08 20.49 2.88
N ASN A 7 1.57 21.52 3.54
CA ASN A 7 0.19 21.61 3.98
C ASN A 7 -0.79 21.50 2.81
N ALA A 8 -0.53 22.22 1.71
CA ALA A 8 -1.33 22.15 0.50
C ALA A 8 -1.31 20.75 -0.15
N ALA A 9 -0.17 20.05 -0.15
CA ALA A 9 -0.06 18.71 -0.71
C ALA A 9 -0.91 17.67 0.03
N PHE A 10 -1.11 17.85 1.34
CA PHE A 10 -1.92 16.97 2.18
C PHE A 10 -3.36 17.49 2.40
N GLY A 11 -3.71 18.66 1.84
CA GLY A 11 -5.05 19.24 1.96
C GLY A 11 -5.41 19.70 3.38
N VAL A 12 -4.41 20.12 4.16
CA VAL A 12 -4.57 20.57 5.56
C VAL A 12 -4.05 22.00 5.73
N THR A 13 -4.54 22.69 6.76
CA THR A 13 -4.07 24.02 7.20
C THR A 13 -3.27 23.90 8.49
N ASP A 14 -2.45 24.91 8.80
CA ASP A 14 -1.69 24.94 10.06
C ASP A 14 -2.65 24.96 11.27
N GLU A 15 -3.74 25.72 11.20
CA GLU A 15 -4.74 25.78 12.28
C GLU A 15 -5.43 24.42 12.53
N GLN A 16 -5.66 23.64 11.47
CA GLN A 16 -6.18 22.28 11.62
C GLN A 16 -5.17 21.36 12.29
N LEU A 17 -3.88 21.48 11.97
CA LEU A 17 -2.82 20.68 12.58
C LEU A 17 -2.66 21.04 14.06
N ASP A 18 -2.68 22.33 14.40
CA ASP A 18 -2.59 22.79 15.79
C ASP A 18 -3.81 22.33 16.61
N SER A 19 -5.01 22.39 16.04
CA SER A 19 -6.22 21.87 16.71
C SER A 19 -6.14 20.36 16.94
N LEU A 20 -5.67 19.60 15.94
CA LEU A 20 -5.48 18.16 16.08
C LEU A 20 -4.44 17.84 17.15
N ALA A 21 -3.32 18.57 17.17
CA ALA A 21 -2.28 18.41 18.17
C ALA A 21 -2.81 18.66 19.58
N ALA A 22 -3.58 19.73 19.78
CA ALA A 22 -4.22 20.03 21.07
C ALA A 22 -5.16 18.90 21.54
N ASP A 23 -5.98 18.34 20.64
CA ASP A 23 -6.86 17.21 20.95
C ASP A 23 -6.06 15.95 21.37
N TYR A 24 -4.93 15.68 20.73
CA TYR A 24 -4.05 14.57 21.08
C TYR A 24 -3.35 14.79 22.42
N GLU A 25 -2.83 15.99 22.68
CA GLU A 25 -2.12 16.34 23.92
C GLU A 25 -3.06 16.38 25.14
N ALA A 26 -4.30 16.83 24.96
CA ALA A 26 -5.34 16.81 25.98
C ALA A 26 -5.95 15.40 26.19
N GLY A 27 -5.66 14.45 25.30
CA GLY A 27 -6.31 13.13 25.30
C GLY A 27 -7.79 13.18 24.94
N ASP A 28 -8.24 14.27 24.31
CA ASP A 28 -9.63 14.54 23.96
C ASP A 28 -10.00 14.13 22.53
N TRP A 29 -9.05 13.60 21.77
CA TRP A 29 -9.23 13.13 20.39
C TRP A 29 -10.45 12.20 20.23
N LYS A 30 -11.40 12.59 19.35
CA LYS A 30 -12.70 11.92 19.18
C LYS A 30 -12.77 10.93 18.00
N GLY A 31 -11.64 10.44 17.52
CA GLY A 31 -11.63 9.49 16.39
C GLY A 31 -12.02 8.07 16.79
N ARG A 32 -12.43 7.27 15.80
CA ARG A 32 -12.65 5.83 15.97
C ARG A 32 -11.38 5.09 15.62
N LEU A 33 -10.83 4.35 16.58
CA LEU A 33 -9.85 3.33 16.26
C LEU A 33 -10.58 2.19 15.55
N GLY A 34 -10.12 1.83 14.35
CA GLY A 34 -10.48 0.54 13.76
C GLY A 34 -10.06 -0.60 14.69
N PRO A 35 -10.57 -1.83 14.48
CA PRO A 35 -10.10 -2.97 15.23
C PRO A 35 -8.57 -3.06 15.10
N VAL A 36 -7.88 -3.14 16.24
CA VAL A 36 -6.42 -3.33 16.25
C VAL A 36 -6.14 -4.71 15.66
N VAL A 37 -5.70 -4.74 14.40
CA VAL A 37 -5.27 -5.98 13.76
C VAL A 37 -3.82 -6.21 14.14
N GLN A 38 -3.57 -7.20 14.99
CA GLN A 38 -2.22 -7.58 15.35
C GLN A 38 -1.52 -8.23 14.14
N GLY A 39 -0.34 -7.74 13.78
CA GLY A 39 0.48 -8.26 12.69
C GLY A 39 0.61 -7.30 11.52
N ARG A 40 1.12 -7.79 10.38
CA ARG A 40 1.27 -6.98 9.17
C ARG A 40 -0.13 -6.62 8.65
N PRO A 41 -0.39 -5.35 8.30
CA PRO A 41 -1.62 -4.95 7.63
C PRO A 41 -1.91 -5.88 6.45
N ARG A 42 -3.18 -6.26 6.30
CA ARG A 42 -3.61 -7.10 5.19
C ARG A 42 -3.44 -6.31 3.90
N LEU A 43 -2.96 -6.98 2.85
CA LEU A 43 -2.82 -6.37 1.53
C LEU A 43 -4.19 -6.19 0.84
N TYR A 44 -5.16 -7.03 1.18
CA TYR A 44 -6.52 -7.02 0.66
C TYR A 44 -7.54 -7.26 1.78
N GLU A 45 -8.76 -6.79 1.60
CA GLU A 45 -9.87 -7.02 2.55
C GLU A 45 -10.41 -8.45 2.49
N GLU A 46 -10.28 -9.10 1.33
CA GLU A 46 -10.71 -10.46 1.08
C GLU A 46 -9.70 -11.53 1.55
N GLU A 47 -10.18 -12.77 1.68
CA GLU A 47 -9.33 -13.92 2.00
C GLU A 47 -8.37 -14.22 0.85
N MET A 48 -7.06 -14.09 1.11
CA MET A 48 -6.04 -14.45 0.14
C MET A 48 -5.86 -15.97 0.02
N ARG A 49 -5.90 -16.49 -1.21
CA ARG A 49 -5.64 -17.89 -1.51
C ARG A 49 -4.32 -18.04 -2.27
N THR A 50 -3.54 -19.07 -1.91
CA THR A 50 -2.25 -19.35 -2.57
C THR A 50 -2.45 -20.27 -3.77
N ILE A 51 -1.96 -19.85 -4.93
CA ILE A 51 -1.82 -20.69 -6.12
C ILE A 51 -0.34 -21.08 -6.25
N SER A 52 -0.05 -22.38 -6.32
CA SER A 52 1.30 -22.91 -6.50
C SER A 52 1.39 -23.74 -7.78
N PHE A 53 2.38 -23.43 -8.61
CA PHE A 53 2.70 -24.19 -9.82
C PHE A 53 4.19 -24.13 -10.10
N ARG A 54 4.69 -25.13 -10.82
CA ARG A 54 6.11 -25.20 -11.21
C ARG A 54 6.31 -24.50 -12.54
N ILE A 55 7.41 -23.76 -12.64
CA ILE A 55 7.88 -23.16 -13.89
C ILE A 55 9.34 -23.52 -14.11
N PRO A 56 9.84 -23.51 -15.36
CA PRO A 56 11.26 -23.66 -15.64
C PRO A 56 12.09 -22.60 -14.91
N ALA A 57 13.27 -22.96 -14.41
CA ALA A 57 14.16 -22.04 -13.71
C ALA A 57 14.53 -20.81 -14.56
N SER A 58 14.71 -21.00 -15.87
CA SER A 58 14.95 -19.91 -16.83
C SER A 58 13.79 -18.91 -16.88
N ARG A 59 12.55 -19.37 -16.72
CA ARG A 59 11.37 -18.50 -16.68
C ARG A 59 11.32 -17.70 -15.39
N LEU A 60 11.66 -18.31 -14.26
CA LEU A 60 11.75 -17.61 -12.98
C LEU A 60 12.80 -16.49 -13.04
N GLN A 61 13.98 -16.76 -13.61
CA GLN A 61 15.03 -15.75 -13.80
C GLN A 61 14.55 -14.59 -14.69
N ALA A 62 13.80 -14.89 -15.76
CA ALA A 62 13.23 -13.85 -16.62
C ALA A 62 12.20 -12.96 -15.89
N ILE A 63 11.38 -13.56 -15.01
CA ILE A 63 10.43 -12.83 -14.17
C ILE A 63 11.17 -11.90 -13.20
N ASP A 64 12.20 -12.41 -12.54
CA ASP A 64 13.00 -11.66 -11.56
C ASP A 64 13.66 -10.45 -12.20
N ALA A 65 14.34 -10.67 -13.34
CA ALA A 65 14.98 -9.60 -14.08
C ALA A 65 13.96 -8.56 -14.59
N HIS A 66 12.76 -8.98 -14.98
CA HIS A 66 11.70 -8.06 -15.36
C HIS A 66 11.20 -7.23 -14.18
N ALA A 67 10.96 -7.86 -13.03
CA ALA A 67 10.49 -7.21 -11.83
C ALA A 67 11.51 -6.17 -11.34
N GLU A 68 12.79 -6.53 -11.26
CA GLU A 68 13.89 -5.64 -10.88
C GLU A 68 14.00 -4.41 -11.80
N ARG A 69 13.97 -4.61 -13.13
CA ARG A 69 14.03 -3.51 -14.11
C ARG A 69 12.89 -2.50 -13.96
N ASN A 70 11.75 -2.93 -13.44
CA ASN A 70 10.56 -2.09 -13.27
C ASN A 70 10.35 -1.62 -11.82
N GLY A 71 11.31 -1.90 -10.91
CA GLY A 71 11.17 -1.57 -9.49
C GLY A 71 10.00 -2.27 -8.80
N LYS A 72 9.55 -3.42 -9.32
CA LYS A 72 8.44 -4.22 -8.80
C LYS A 72 8.97 -5.47 -8.10
N SER A 73 8.22 -5.98 -7.13
CA SER A 73 8.39 -7.33 -6.61
C SER A 73 7.88 -8.37 -7.60
N ARG A 74 8.35 -9.61 -7.47
CA ARG A 74 7.82 -10.78 -8.20
C ARG A 74 6.30 -10.88 -8.09
N SER A 75 5.78 -10.66 -6.88
CA SER A 75 4.35 -10.77 -6.61
C SER A 75 3.54 -9.69 -7.31
N GLU A 76 4.06 -8.46 -7.40
CA GLU A 76 3.39 -7.37 -8.13
C GLU A 76 3.39 -7.62 -9.63
N PHE A 77 4.51 -8.13 -10.19
CA PHE A 77 4.55 -8.53 -11.58
C PHE A 77 3.51 -9.62 -11.90
N LEU A 78 3.44 -10.67 -11.06
CA LEU A 78 2.50 -11.77 -11.28
C LEU A 78 1.03 -11.33 -11.13
N ARG A 79 0.71 -10.48 -10.15
CA ARG A 79 -0.64 -9.91 -10.01
C ARG A 79 -1.02 -9.07 -11.22
N GLN A 80 -0.12 -8.16 -11.67
CA GLN A 80 -0.36 -7.36 -12.86
C GLN A 80 -0.63 -8.22 -14.09
N ALA A 81 0.15 -9.28 -14.31
CA ALA A 81 -0.05 -10.18 -15.45
C ALA A 81 -1.40 -10.90 -15.41
N ILE A 82 -1.91 -11.21 -14.21
CA ILE A 82 -3.25 -11.78 -14.02
C ILE A 82 -4.31 -10.72 -14.31
N ASP A 83 -4.18 -9.52 -13.74
CA ASP A 83 -5.11 -8.42 -13.93
C ASP A 83 -5.21 -8.03 -15.42
N ASP A 84 -4.08 -7.90 -16.11
CA ASP A 84 -4.02 -7.61 -17.55
C ASP A 84 -4.74 -8.68 -18.37
N ALA A 85 -4.59 -9.96 -18.01
CA ALA A 85 -5.25 -11.06 -18.71
C ALA A 85 -6.76 -11.13 -18.44
N LEU A 86 -7.20 -10.76 -17.22
CA LEU A 86 -8.62 -10.78 -16.84
C LEU A 86 -9.38 -9.54 -17.32
N LEU A 87 -8.73 -8.38 -17.41
CA LEU A 87 -9.34 -7.12 -17.84
C LEU A 87 -9.35 -6.94 -19.36
N ALA A 88 -8.51 -7.69 -20.09
CA ALA A 88 -8.48 -7.67 -21.55
C ALA A 88 -9.47 -8.65 -22.22
N GLY A 89 -10.23 -9.42 -21.44
CA GLY A 89 -11.28 -10.34 -21.90
C GLY A 89 -12.67 -9.79 -21.69
#